data_AF-A0A6J3GC68-F1
#
_entry.id   AF-A0A6J3GC68-F1
#
_cell.length_a   1.000
_cell.length_b   1.000
_cell.length_c   1.000
_cell.angle_alpha   90.00
_cell.angle_beta   90.00
_cell.angle_gamma   90.00
#
_symmetry.space_group_name_H-M   'P 1'
#
loop_
_entity.id
_entity.type
_entity.pdbx_description
1 polymer ?
#
loop_
_entity_poly.entity_id
_entity_poly.type
_entity_poly.pdbx_seq_one_letter_code
_entity_poly.pdbx_strand_id
1 'polypeptide(L)'
;MEWGYLLEVASLLAALALLQRSSGAAAASAKELTCQEITVPLCKGIGYNYTYMPNQFNHDTQDEAGLEVHQFWPLVEIQCSPDLKFFLCSMYTPICLEDYKKPLPPCRSVCERAKAGCAPLMRQYGFAWPDRMRCERLPEQGNPDTLCMDYNRTDLTTAAPSPPRRELGAVEQHVRYETTGPALCTVVFLLVYFFGMASSIWWVILSLTWFLAAGMKWGNEAIAGYSQYFHLAAWLVPSVKSIAVLALSSVDGDPVAGICYVGNQSLDNLRGFVLAPLVIYLFIGTMFLLAGFVSLFRIRSVIKQQDGPTKTHKLEKLMIRLGLFTVLYTVPAAVVVACLFYEQHNRPRWEATHNCPCLRDLQPDQARRPDYAVFMLKYFMCLVVGITSGVWVWSGKTLESWRSLCTRCCWASKGAAGGGGAGATAAGGGGGPGGGSGGGPGGGGGSLYSDVSTGLTWRSGTASSVSYPKQMPLSQV
;
A
#
# COMPACT_ATOMS: atom_id res chain seq x y z
N MET A 1 53.46 -11.09 -14.26
CA MET A 1 52.11 -10.76 -13.76
C MET A 1 52.02 -9.37 -13.12
N GLU A 2 53.00 -8.48 -13.33
CA GLU A 2 53.04 -7.16 -12.64
C GLU A 2 52.84 -5.93 -13.54
N TRP A 3 52.74 -6.07 -14.85
CA TRP A 3 52.58 -4.93 -15.77
C TRP A 3 51.11 -4.58 -16.09
N GLY A 4 50.17 -5.49 -15.83
CA GLY A 4 48.73 -5.23 -16.05
C GLY A 4 48.11 -4.35 -14.96
N TYR A 5 48.51 -4.56 -13.70
CA TYR A 5 48.04 -3.77 -12.56
C TYR A 5 48.47 -2.31 -12.64
N LEU A 6 49.65 -2.01 -13.18
CA LEU A 6 50.14 -0.63 -13.35
C LEU A 6 49.33 0.16 -14.40
N LEU A 7 48.83 -0.49 -15.45
CA LEU A 7 48.01 0.14 -16.49
C LEU A 7 46.56 0.39 -16.02
N GLU A 8 46.00 -0.49 -15.20
CA GLU A 8 44.69 -0.26 -14.58
C GLU A 8 44.73 0.82 -13.51
N VAL A 9 45.78 0.84 -12.67
CA VAL A 9 45.97 1.88 -11.64
C VAL A 9 46.26 3.24 -12.29
N ALA A 10 47.03 3.30 -13.37
CA ALA A 10 47.26 4.55 -14.12
C ALA A 10 45.97 5.07 -14.80
N SER A 11 45.11 4.17 -15.29
CA SER A 11 43.81 4.55 -15.88
C SER A 11 42.82 5.04 -14.82
N LEU A 12 42.83 4.44 -13.62
CA LEU A 12 42.04 4.89 -12.46
C LEU A 12 42.52 6.24 -11.92
N LEU A 13 43.83 6.47 -11.84
CA LEU A 13 44.40 7.75 -11.42
C LEU A 13 44.17 8.86 -12.46
N ALA A 14 44.21 8.54 -13.75
CA ALA A 14 43.85 9.48 -14.82
C ALA A 14 42.34 9.81 -14.79
N ALA A 15 41.47 8.84 -14.50
CA ALA A 15 40.04 9.06 -14.32
C ALA A 15 39.73 9.93 -13.08
N LEU A 16 40.46 9.72 -11.97
CA LEU A 16 40.37 10.56 -10.77
C LEU A 16 40.90 11.99 -10.99
N ALA A 17 41.98 12.15 -11.76
CA ALA A 17 42.50 13.47 -12.14
C ALA A 17 41.57 14.22 -13.12
N LEU A 18 40.82 13.50 -13.97
CA LEU A 18 39.75 14.07 -14.81
C LEU A 18 38.50 14.42 -13.99
N LEU A 19 38.20 13.68 -12.92
CA LEU A 19 37.12 14.01 -11.97
C LEU A 19 37.46 15.18 -11.04
N GLN A 20 38.74 15.46 -10.76
CA GLN A 20 39.16 16.65 -9.99
C GLN A 20 39.29 17.93 -10.83
N ARG A 21 39.17 17.84 -12.17
CA ARG A 21 39.22 19.00 -13.07
C ARG A 21 37.83 19.57 -13.41
N SER A 22 36.77 19.03 -12.84
CA SER A 22 35.40 19.59 -12.91
C SER A 22 35.08 20.58 -11.79
N SER A 23 36.01 20.85 -10.88
CA SER A 23 35.99 22.08 -10.08
C SER A 23 36.43 23.28 -10.93
N GLY A 24 35.79 23.45 -12.09
CA GLY A 24 35.74 24.74 -12.75
C GLY A 24 35.02 25.66 -11.78
N ALA A 25 35.71 26.73 -11.37
CA ALA A 25 35.12 27.84 -10.65
C ALA A 25 33.77 28.16 -11.32
N ALA A 26 32.68 27.83 -10.64
CA ALA A 26 31.39 28.42 -10.95
C ALA A 26 31.59 29.90 -10.66
N ALA A 27 31.99 30.65 -11.69
CA ALA A 27 31.66 32.05 -11.77
C ALA A 27 30.16 32.09 -11.48
N ALA A 28 29.80 32.69 -10.35
CA ALA A 28 28.42 32.99 -10.03
C ALA A 28 27.91 33.90 -11.14
N SER A 29 27.38 33.27 -12.20
CA SER A 29 26.59 33.95 -13.20
C SER A 29 25.38 34.44 -12.42
N ALA A 30 25.31 35.75 -12.19
CA ALA A 30 24.15 36.38 -11.62
C ALA A 30 22.97 36.06 -12.54
N LYS A 31 22.22 35.01 -12.18
CA LYS A 31 21.06 34.55 -12.93
C LYS A 31 20.09 35.74 -12.99
N GLU A 32 19.72 36.14 -14.18
CA GLU A 32 18.80 37.26 -14.35
C GLU A 32 17.47 36.94 -13.64
N LEU A 33 17.06 37.84 -12.75
CA LEU A 33 15.86 37.72 -11.93
C LEU A 33 14.64 37.63 -12.86
N THR A 34 14.10 36.42 -13.05
CA THR A 34 12.96 36.16 -13.93
C THR A 34 11.71 35.99 -13.09
N CYS A 35 10.69 36.81 -13.35
CA CYS A 35 9.39 36.69 -12.69
C CYS A 35 8.63 35.47 -13.21
N GLN A 36 8.03 34.72 -12.28
CA GLN A 36 7.19 33.56 -12.55
C GLN A 36 5.92 33.61 -11.71
N GLU A 37 4.82 33.05 -12.22
CA GLU A 37 3.55 33.03 -11.49
C GLU A 37 3.63 32.15 -10.23
N ILE A 38 2.96 32.57 -9.15
CA ILE A 38 2.93 31.83 -7.89
C ILE A 38 2.09 30.55 -8.04
N THR A 39 2.75 29.40 -7.96
CA THR A 39 2.09 28.09 -8.01
C THR A 39 1.78 27.52 -6.63
N VAL A 40 2.48 27.98 -5.58
CA VAL A 40 2.33 27.52 -4.19
C VAL A 40 0.91 27.78 -3.67
N PRO A 41 0.10 26.74 -3.36
CA PRO A 41 -1.32 26.90 -3.01
C PRO A 41 -1.58 27.83 -1.84
N LEU A 42 -0.77 27.76 -0.78
CA LEU A 42 -0.88 28.62 0.41
C LEU A 42 -0.69 30.11 0.06
N CYS A 43 0.12 30.42 -0.95
CA CYS A 43 0.54 31.78 -1.28
C CYS A 43 -0.22 32.40 -2.46
N LYS A 44 -1.30 31.75 -2.92
CA LYS A 44 -2.21 32.36 -3.89
C LYS A 44 -3.10 33.42 -3.23
N GLY A 45 -3.35 34.50 -3.97
CA GLY A 45 -4.30 35.55 -3.58
C GLY A 45 -3.86 36.41 -2.39
N ILE A 46 -2.56 36.61 -2.19
CA ILE A 46 -1.99 37.38 -1.07
C ILE A 46 -1.79 38.87 -1.37
N GLY A 47 -2.13 39.33 -2.58
CA GLY A 47 -1.97 40.72 -3.02
C GLY A 47 -1.02 40.92 -4.21
N TYR A 48 -0.28 39.88 -4.60
CA TYR A 48 0.52 39.84 -5.83
C TYR A 48 0.56 38.41 -6.39
N ASN A 49 0.86 38.29 -7.69
CA ASN A 49 0.76 37.02 -8.43
C ASN A 49 2.11 36.49 -8.93
N TYR A 50 3.18 37.29 -8.89
CA TYR A 50 4.48 36.94 -9.44
C TYR A 50 5.57 36.90 -8.36
N THR A 51 6.43 35.89 -8.43
CA THR A 51 7.59 35.67 -7.55
C THR A 51 8.84 35.42 -8.40
N TYR A 52 10.02 35.54 -7.80
CA TYR A 52 11.28 35.09 -8.40
C TYR A 52 11.93 34.00 -7.53
N MET A 53 12.85 33.23 -8.12
CA MET A 53 13.72 32.28 -7.43
C MET A 53 15.19 32.49 -7.86
N PRO A 54 16.19 32.20 -7.00
CA PRO A 54 16.04 31.70 -5.64
C PRO A 54 15.51 32.76 -4.66
N ASN A 55 14.77 32.33 -3.65
CA ASN A 55 14.33 33.24 -2.57
C ASN A 55 15.47 33.49 -1.55
N GLN A 56 15.23 34.35 -0.57
CA GLN A 56 16.18 34.66 0.51
C GLN A 56 16.56 33.46 1.39
N PHE A 57 15.83 32.35 1.28
CA PHE A 57 16.12 31.11 1.97
C PHE A 57 16.93 30.12 1.12
N ASN A 58 17.34 30.53 -0.08
CA ASN A 58 18.07 29.74 -1.07
C ASN A 58 17.29 28.53 -1.60
N HIS A 59 15.95 28.60 -1.62
CA HIS A 59 15.16 27.64 -2.37
C HIS A 59 15.24 27.98 -3.85
N ASP A 60 15.67 27.04 -4.68
CA ASP A 60 15.85 27.25 -6.12
C ASP A 60 14.53 27.15 -6.90
N THR A 61 13.51 26.53 -6.30
CA THR A 61 12.21 26.26 -6.91
C THR A 61 11.05 26.60 -5.98
N GLN A 62 9.87 26.86 -6.57
CA GLN A 62 8.65 27.07 -5.80
C GLN A 62 8.17 25.81 -5.07
N ASP A 63 8.43 24.61 -5.61
CA ASP A 63 8.04 23.35 -4.98
C ASP A 63 8.80 23.13 -3.66
N GLU A 64 10.09 23.43 -3.65
CA GLU A 64 10.93 23.37 -2.44
C GLU A 64 10.46 24.38 -1.38
N ALA A 65 10.27 25.64 -1.78
CA ALA A 65 9.72 26.68 -0.90
C ALA A 65 8.31 26.32 -0.40
N GLY A 66 7.50 25.69 -1.26
CA GLY A 66 6.16 25.21 -1.00
C GLY A 66 6.10 24.16 0.11
N LEU A 67 7.01 23.17 0.07
CA LEU A 67 7.11 22.12 1.09
C LEU A 67 7.45 22.69 2.48
N GLU A 68 8.31 23.71 2.56
CA GLU A 68 8.67 24.33 3.84
C GLU A 68 7.53 25.22 4.36
N VAL A 69 6.98 26.11 3.53
CA VAL A 69 5.93 27.05 3.96
C VAL A 69 4.63 26.35 4.35
N HIS A 70 4.33 25.19 3.74
CA HIS A 70 3.13 24.41 4.05
C HIS A 70 3.12 23.84 5.49
N GLN A 71 4.27 23.80 6.17
CA GLN A 71 4.34 23.42 7.59
C GLN A 71 3.61 24.43 8.49
N PHE A 72 3.44 25.67 8.03
CA PHE A 72 2.72 26.72 8.75
C PHE A 72 1.22 26.76 8.45
N TRP A 73 0.70 25.89 7.57
CA TRP A 73 -0.72 25.84 7.20
C TRP A 73 -1.67 25.81 8.41
N PRO A 74 -1.42 25.00 9.47
CA PRO A 74 -2.30 25.00 10.65
C PRO A 74 -2.40 26.36 11.34
N LEU A 75 -1.30 27.12 11.41
CA LEU A 75 -1.31 28.46 12.04
C LEU A 75 -2.07 29.49 11.21
N VAL A 76 -2.04 29.35 9.89
CA VAL A 76 -2.82 30.19 8.97
C VAL A 76 -4.32 29.90 9.10
N GLU A 77 -4.71 28.62 9.18
CA GLU A 77 -6.11 28.20 9.38
C GLU A 77 -6.65 28.57 10.77
N ILE A 78 -5.82 28.50 11.80
CA ILE A 78 -6.18 28.95 13.16
C ILE A 78 -6.35 30.48 13.20
N GLN A 79 -5.81 31.21 12.22
CA GLN A 79 -5.89 32.67 12.12
C GLN A 79 -5.36 33.38 13.38
N CYS A 80 -4.26 32.87 13.96
CA CYS A 80 -3.64 33.49 15.14
C CYS A 80 -3.17 34.94 14.89
N SER A 81 -2.93 35.31 13.64
CA SER A 81 -2.73 36.69 13.20
C SER A 81 -3.19 36.87 11.76
N PRO A 82 -3.88 37.98 11.42
CA PRO A 82 -4.28 38.26 10.04
C PRO A 82 -3.08 38.52 9.11
N ASP A 83 -1.93 38.90 9.68
CA ASP A 83 -0.71 39.22 8.92
C ASP A 83 0.14 37.96 8.60
N LEU A 84 -0.15 36.81 9.22
CA LEU A 84 0.71 35.63 9.13
C LEU A 84 0.85 35.11 7.69
N LYS A 85 -0.27 34.94 6.96
CA LYS A 85 -0.26 34.41 5.59
C LYS A 85 0.56 35.31 4.66
N PHE A 86 0.32 36.62 4.75
CA PHE A 86 1.06 37.62 3.96
C PHE A 86 2.55 37.62 4.33
N PHE A 87 2.88 37.58 5.62
CA PHE A 87 4.26 37.54 6.10
C PHE A 87 5.02 36.31 5.57
N LEU A 88 4.48 35.11 5.76
CA LEU A 88 5.10 33.87 5.32
C LEU A 88 5.34 33.88 3.80
N CYS A 89 4.32 34.23 3.03
CA CYS A 89 4.44 34.22 1.58
C CYS A 89 5.33 35.33 1.04
N SER A 90 5.43 36.49 1.71
CA SER A 90 6.42 37.52 1.38
C SER A 90 7.85 37.04 1.60
N MET A 91 8.05 36.05 2.48
CA MET A 91 9.38 35.50 2.76
C MET A 91 9.75 34.31 1.85
N TYR A 92 8.79 33.40 1.57
CA TYR A 92 9.01 32.19 0.76
C TYR A 92 8.77 32.40 -0.74
N THR A 93 7.82 33.25 -1.11
CA THR A 93 7.47 33.60 -2.49
C THR A 93 7.51 35.12 -2.65
N PRO A 94 8.70 35.76 -2.56
CA PRO A 94 8.81 37.21 -2.54
C PRO A 94 8.27 37.83 -3.83
N ILE A 95 7.68 39.03 -3.73
CA ILE A 95 7.14 39.73 -4.90
C ILE A 95 8.20 39.95 -5.98
N CYS A 96 7.82 39.73 -7.23
CA CYS A 96 8.63 40.06 -8.39
C CYS A 96 7.95 41.15 -9.22
N LEU A 97 8.70 42.21 -9.53
CA LEU A 97 8.28 43.31 -10.39
C LEU A 97 9.30 43.43 -11.52
N GLU A 98 8.85 43.50 -12.76
CA GLU A 98 9.74 43.54 -13.93
C GLU A 98 10.69 44.75 -13.89
N ASP A 99 10.18 45.90 -13.44
CA ASP A 99 10.91 47.17 -13.36
C ASP A 99 11.72 47.34 -12.07
N TYR A 100 11.62 46.41 -11.11
CA TYR A 100 12.29 46.53 -9.80
C TYR A 100 13.04 45.24 -9.43
N LYS A 101 14.36 45.25 -9.71
CA LYS A 101 15.24 44.07 -9.51
C LYS A 101 15.82 43.93 -8.09
N LYS A 102 15.51 44.83 -7.15
CA LYS A 102 16.01 44.74 -5.77
C LYS A 102 15.04 43.90 -4.91
N PRO A 103 15.52 43.15 -3.90
CA PRO A 103 14.64 42.43 -2.98
C PRO A 103 13.73 43.39 -2.22
N LEU A 104 12.43 43.10 -2.21
CA LEU A 104 11.42 43.85 -1.47
C LEU A 104 10.83 42.97 -0.36
N PRO A 105 11.37 43.01 0.87
CA PRO A 105 10.91 42.18 1.99
C PRO A 105 9.66 42.77 2.68
N PRO A 106 8.97 42.00 3.54
CA PRO A 106 7.94 42.57 4.41
C PRO A 106 8.57 43.50 5.45
N CYS A 107 7.83 44.55 5.84
CA CYS A 107 8.27 45.44 6.91
C CYS A 107 8.33 44.73 8.26
N ARG A 108 9.22 45.19 9.15
CA ARG A 108 9.36 44.70 10.53
C ARG A 108 8.02 44.69 11.29
N SER A 109 7.19 45.70 11.09
CA SER A 109 5.85 45.83 11.66
C SER A 109 4.97 44.60 11.37
N VAL A 110 4.95 44.13 10.12
CA VAL A 110 4.18 42.95 9.67
C VAL A 110 4.64 41.70 10.40
N CYS A 111 5.95 41.49 10.49
CA CYS A 111 6.53 40.35 11.21
C CYS A 111 6.16 40.38 12.70
N GLU A 112 6.27 41.54 13.35
CA GLU A 112 5.94 41.65 14.78
C GLU A 112 4.46 41.41 15.05
N ARG A 113 3.54 41.87 14.18
CA ARG A 113 2.10 41.56 14.28
C ARG A 113 1.81 40.07 14.07
N ALA A 114 2.49 39.42 13.12
CA ALA A 114 2.38 37.99 12.90
C ALA A 114 2.90 37.19 14.12
N LYS A 115 4.09 37.54 14.61
CA LYS A 115 4.76 36.92 15.75
C LYS A 115 3.98 37.14 17.05
N ALA A 116 3.42 38.32 17.29
CA ALA A 116 2.66 38.62 18.50
C ALA A 116 1.44 37.70 18.66
N GLY A 117 0.71 37.43 17.58
CA GLY A 117 -0.44 36.52 17.59
C GLY A 117 -0.05 35.04 17.64
N CYS A 118 0.98 34.65 16.90
CA CYS A 118 1.26 33.24 16.63
C CYS A 118 2.38 32.64 17.50
N ALA A 119 3.37 33.42 17.94
CA ALA A 119 4.47 32.90 18.76
C ALA A 119 4.04 32.37 20.14
N PRO A 120 3.03 32.92 20.85
CA PRO A 120 2.51 32.30 22.06
C PRO A 120 1.93 30.90 21.81
N LEU A 121 1.19 30.74 20.71
CA LEU A 121 0.62 29.46 20.29
C LEU A 121 1.70 28.46 19.93
N MET A 122 2.72 28.87 19.17
CA MET A 122 3.87 28.01 18.85
C MET A 122 4.60 27.55 20.12
N ARG A 123 4.84 28.46 21.07
CA ARG A 123 5.49 28.13 22.35
C ARG A 123 4.68 27.13 23.17
N GLN A 124 3.35 27.21 23.14
CA GLN A 124 2.47 26.26 23.82
C GLN A 124 2.69 24.81 23.35
N TYR A 125 3.02 24.63 22.07
CA TYR A 125 3.32 23.32 21.47
C TYR A 125 4.82 23.02 21.38
N GLY A 126 5.67 23.77 22.10
CA GLY A 126 7.12 23.51 22.16
C GLY A 126 7.92 24.00 20.96
N PHE A 127 7.34 24.83 20.09
CA PHE A 127 8.03 25.43 18.95
C PHE A 127 8.42 26.88 19.23
N ALA A 128 9.66 27.23 18.90
CA ALA A 128 10.13 28.61 18.92
C ALA A 128 9.82 29.32 17.61
N TRP A 129 9.73 30.65 17.64
CA TRP A 129 9.68 31.43 16.40
C TRP A 129 10.99 31.25 15.62
N PRO A 130 10.96 30.90 14.32
CA PRO A 130 12.16 30.50 13.59
C PRO A 130 13.23 31.60 13.53
N ASP A 131 14.50 31.22 13.71
CA ASP A 131 15.63 32.17 13.68
C ASP A 131 15.76 32.90 12.34
N ARG A 132 15.43 32.22 11.25
CA ARG A 132 15.43 32.79 9.89
C ARG A 132 14.31 33.82 9.65
N MET A 133 13.31 33.88 10.54
CA MET A 133 12.17 34.81 10.49
C MET A 133 12.18 35.82 11.64
N ARG A 134 13.33 36.05 12.28
CA ARG A 134 13.47 37.05 13.33
C ARG A 134 13.19 38.45 12.80
N CYS A 135 12.18 39.11 13.36
CA CYS A 135 11.70 40.41 12.92
C CYS A 135 12.78 41.51 12.98
N GLU A 136 13.76 41.38 13.88
CA GLU A 136 14.87 42.33 14.01
C GLU A 136 15.74 42.40 12.74
N ARG A 137 15.70 41.37 11.87
CA ARG A 137 16.42 41.33 10.59
C ARG A 137 15.70 42.07 9.46
N LEU A 138 14.45 42.47 9.66
CA LEU A 138 13.63 43.13 8.64
C LEU A 138 13.73 44.65 8.75
N PRO A 139 13.61 45.37 7.61
CA PRO A 139 13.65 46.83 7.58
C PRO A 139 12.41 47.45 8.23
N GLU A 140 12.59 48.66 8.77
CA GLU A 140 11.50 49.50 9.28
C GLU A 140 10.91 50.35 8.15
N GLN A 141 9.61 50.64 8.26
CA GLN A 141 8.91 51.45 7.27
C GLN A 141 9.35 52.91 7.35
N GLY A 142 9.55 53.54 6.19
CA GLY A 142 9.99 54.95 6.10
C GLY A 142 11.52 55.15 6.14
N ASN A 143 12.31 54.08 6.10
CA ASN A 143 13.76 54.17 5.90
C ASN A 143 14.08 54.65 4.46
N PRO A 144 14.87 55.73 4.26
CA PRO A 144 15.22 56.25 2.93
C PRO A 144 15.94 55.25 2.02
N ASP A 145 16.70 54.30 2.59
CA ASP A 145 17.61 53.44 1.84
C ASP A 145 17.03 52.04 1.54
N THR A 146 15.92 51.65 2.17
CA THR A 146 15.36 50.29 2.04
C THR A 146 13.84 50.31 2.05
N LEU A 147 13.24 49.91 0.93
CA LEU A 147 11.80 49.76 0.79
C LEU A 147 11.35 48.41 1.39
N CYS A 148 10.14 48.40 1.96
CA CYS A 148 9.50 47.19 2.48
C CYS A 148 7.99 47.25 2.31
N MET A 149 7.34 46.07 2.31
CA MET A 149 5.89 45.97 2.14
C MET A 149 5.14 45.88 3.46
N ASP A 150 4.10 46.70 3.62
CA ASP A 150 3.05 46.55 4.63
C ASP A 150 1.68 46.70 3.93
N TYR A 151 0.69 45.91 4.33
CA TYR A 151 -0.66 45.98 3.79
C TYR A 151 -1.45 47.02 4.60
N ASN A 152 -1.73 48.18 3.99
CA ASN A 152 -2.35 49.32 4.68
C ASN A 152 -3.82 48.98 5.06
N ARG A 153 -4.09 48.68 6.35
CA ARG A 153 -5.43 48.37 6.88
C ARG A 153 -6.20 49.62 7.32
N THR A 154 -6.29 50.65 6.48
CA THR A 154 -7.14 51.80 6.77
C THR A 154 -8.65 51.48 6.78
N ASP A 155 -9.09 50.34 6.24
CA ASP A 155 -10.53 50.00 6.13
C ASP A 155 -11.07 48.98 7.16
N LEU A 156 -10.28 48.53 8.14
CA LEU A 156 -10.73 47.55 9.16
C LEU A 156 -10.48 48.00 10.62
N THR A 157 -10.22 49.28 10.85
CA THR A 157 -10.07 49.83 12.21
C THR A 157 -11.42 50.28 12.76
N THR A 158 -12.32 49.34 12.99
CA THR A 158 -13.38 49.48 14.00
C THR A 158 -13.66 48.08 14.55
N ALA A 159 -13.51 47.92 15.86
CA ALA A 159 -13.55 46.69 16.64
C ALA A 159 -12.27 45.82 16.56
N ALA A 160 -11.30 46.16 17.41
CA ALA A 160 -10.49 45.12 18.04
C ALA A 160 -11.42 44.22 18.87
N PRO A 161 -11.52 42.91 18.63
CA PRO A 161 -12.16 42.02 19.57
C PRO A 161 -11.22 41.89 20.78
N SER A 162 -11.72 42.23 21.96
CA SER A 162 -11.11 41.82 23.23
C SER A 162 -10.92 40.29 23.25
N PRO A 163 -9.87 39.77 23.92
CA PRO A 163 -9.68 38.32 24.02
C PRO A 163 -10.89 37.68 24.75
N PRO A 164 -11.46 36.58 24.25
CA PRO A 164 -12.54 35.92 24.96
C PRO A 164 -12.00 35.36 26.28
N ARG A 165 -12.72 35.73 27.35
CA ARG A 165 -12.52 35.22 28.70
C ARG A 165 -12.77 33.71 28.68
N ARG A 166 -11.87 32.95 29.32
CA ARG A 166 -11.99 31.50 29.54
C ARG A 166 -13.40 31.12 30.03
N GLU A 167 -14.14 30.41 29.20
CA GLU A 167 -15.17 29.47 29.61
C GLU A 167 -14.65 28.08 29.25
N LEU A 168 -14.44 27.26 30.27
CA LEU A 168 -14.03 25.87 30.16
C LEU A 168 -15.24 25.05 29.69
N GLY A 169 -15.56 25.14 28.40
CA GLY A 169 -16.62 24.38 27.75
C GLY A 169 -16.03 23.37 26.78
N ALA A 170 -16.36 22.09 27.01
CA ALA A 170 -16.18 20.90 26.18
C ALA A 170 -15.32 21.05 24.91
N VAL A 171 -14.18 20.35 24.88
CA VAL A 171 -13.47 20.00 23.65
C VAL A 171 -14.37 19.04 22.87
N GLU A 172 -15.20 19.58 21.98
CA GLU A 172 -15.78 18.80 20.90
C GLU A 172 -14.84 18.85 19.70
N GLN A 173 -14.44 17.65 19.26
CA GLN A 173 -13.46 17.38 18.22
C GLN A 173 -13.69 18.23 16.97
N HIS A 174 -12.67 18.98 16.55
CA HIS A 174 -12.49 19.37 15.16
C HIS A 174 -11.10 18.93 14.69
N VAL A 175 -10.87 17.61 14.73
CA VAL A 175 -10.05 16.99 13.69
C VAL A 175 -11.01 16.79 12.52
N ARG A 176 -10.97 17.69 11.53
CA ARG A 176 -11.67 17.48 10.26
C ARG A 176 -11.01 16.29 9.57
N TYR A 177 -11.57 15.10 9.77
CA TYR A 177 -11.49 14.07 8.76
C TYR A 177 -12.20 14.63 7.52
N GLU A 178 -11.46 15.01 6.49
CA GLU A 178 -12.10 15.17 5.19
C GLU A 178 -12.74 13.82 4.85
N THR A 179 -14.04 13.84 4.58
CA THR A 179 -14.82 12.71 4.06
C THR A 179 -14.22 12.13 2.77
N THR A 180 -13.27 12.85 2.19
CA THR A 180 -12.34 12.39 1.17
C THR A 180 -10.93 12.83 1.57
N GLY A 181 -10.18 11.99 2.31
CA GLY A 181 -8.73 12.02 2.13
C GLY A 181 -8.39 11.90 0.63
N PRO A 182 -7.16 12.20 0.18
CA PRO A 182 -6.80 12.06 -1.22
C PRO A 182 -7.32 10.73 -1.74
N ALA A 183 -8.08 10.69 -2.85
CA ALA A 183 -8.73 9.46 -3.33
C ALA A 183 -7.75 8.27 -3.38
N LEU A 184 -6.47 8.57 -3.62
CA LEU A 184 -5.34 7.67 -3.53
C LEU A 184 -5.18 6.97 -2.16
N CYS A 185 -5.31 7.69 -1.05
CA CYS A 185 -5.29 7.15 0.31
C CYS A 185 -6.43 6.13 0.53
N THR A 186 -7.65 6.46 0.10
CA THR A 186 -8.80 5.55 0.17
C THR A 186 -8.59 4.31 -0.70
N VAL A 187 -8.02 4.45 -1.90
CA VAL A 187 -7.68 3.31 -2.77
C VAL A 187 -6.64 2.41 -2.12
N VAL A 188 -5.56 2.99 -1.55
CA VAL A 188 -4.53 2.22 -0.84
C VAL A 188 -5.15 1.46 0.34
N PHE A 189 -6.01 2.12 1.14
CA PHE A 189 -6.75 1.48 2.21
C PHE A 189 -7.58 0.30 1.69
N LEU A 190 -8.38 0.50 0.64
CA LEU A 190 -9.21 -0.55 0.06
C LEU A 190 -8.38 -1.75 -0.38
N LEU A 191 -7.28 -1.52 -1.10
CA LEU A 191 -6.40 -2.60 -1.55
C LEU A 191 -5.80 -3.36 -0.35
N VAL A 192 -5.23 -2.67 0.63
CA VAL A 192 -4.52 -3.35 1.73
C VAL A 192 -5.49 -4.01 2.70
N TYR A 193 -6.55 -3.30 3.12
CA TYR A 193 -7.48 -3.78 4.14
C TYR A 193 -8.43 -4.85 3.61
N PHE A 194 -9.04 -4.66 2.42
CA PHE A 194 -9.97 -5.64 1.85
C PHE A 194 -9.27 -6.98 1.59
N PHE A 195 -8.14 -6.96 0.87
CA PHE A 195 -7.42 -8.19 0.53
C PHE A 195 -6.76 -8.82 1.76
N GLY A 196 -6.31 -8.04 2.75
CA GLY A 196 -5.81 -8.58 4.01
C GLY A 196 -6.88 -9.33 4.82
N MET A 197 -8.09 -8.77 4.90
CA MET A 197 -9.22 -9.41 5.58
C MET A 197 -9.74 -10.62 4.81
N ALA A 198 -9.86 -10.52 3.49
CA ALA A 198 -10.24 -11.66 2.63
C ALA A 198 -9.24 -12.81 2.76
N SER A 199 -7.94 -12.50 2.75
CA SER A 199 -6.87 -13.49 2.91
C SER A 199 -6.97 -14.23 4.26
N SER A 200 -7.27 -13.51 5.34
CA SER A 200 -7.46 -14.11 6.66
C SER A 200 -8.64 -15.08 6.70
N ILE A 201 -9.76 -14.73 6.05
CA ILE A 201 -10.93 -15.61 5.95
C ILE A 201 -10.65 -16.82 5.05
N TRP A 202 -9.95 -16.62 3.93
CA TRP A 202 -9.52 -17.72 3.06
C TRP A 202 -8.63 -18.72 3.81
N TRP A 203 -7.77 -18.25 4.72
CA TRP A 203 -7.00 -19.15 5.58
C TRP A 203 -7.88 -19.95 6.56
N VAL A 204 -8.92 -19.34 7.13
CA VAL A 204 -9.90 -20.08 7.97
C VAL A 204 -10.62 -21.14 7.14
N ILE A 205 -11.04 -20.81 5.91
CA ILE A 205 -11.67 -21.75 4.98
C ILE A 205 -10.70 -22.87 4.61
N LEU A 206 -9.42 -22.57 4.38
CA LEU A 206 -8.38 -23.56 4.10
C LEU A 206 -8.20 -24.53 5.28
N SER A 207 -8.23 -24.00 6.51
CA SER A 207 -8.14 -24.80 7.74
C SER A 207 -9.38 -25.68 7.94
N LEU A 208 -10.58 -25.14 7.69
CA LEU A 208 -11.84 -25.88 7.73
C LEU A 208 -11.86 -27.00 6.69
N THR A 209 -11.57 -26.69 5.43
CA THR A 209 -11.60 -27.68 4.34
C THR A 209 -10.55 -28.77 4.54
N TRP A 210 -9.39 -28.43 5.10
CA TRP A 210 -8.41 -29.41 5.52
C TRP A 210 -8.94 -30.32 6.65
N PHE A 211 -9.59 -29.77 7.67
CA PHE A 211 -10.26 -30.56 8.72
C PHE A 211 -11.36 -31.47 8.15
N LEU A 212 -12.21 -30.97 7.24
CA LEU A 212 -13.27 -31.76 6.62
C LEU A 212 -12.70 -32.92 5.80
N ALA A 213 -11.63 -32.69 5.04
CA ALA A 213 -10.94 -33.73 4.30
C ALA A 213 -10.25 -34.75 5.23
N ALA A 214 -9.58 -34.27 6.28
CA ALA A 214 -8.79 -35.07 7.21
C ALA A 214 -9.61 -35.87 8.23
N GLY A 215 -10.53 -35.21 8.91
CA GLY A 215 -11.33 -35.82 9.98
C GLY A 215 -12.65 -36.38 9.51
N MET A 216 -13.36 -35.67 8.64
CA MET A 216 -14.67 -36.09 8.16
C MET A 216 -14.62 -36.88 6.85
N LYS A 217 -13.41 -37.10 6.30
CA LYS A 217 -13.16 -37.84 5.06
C LYS A 217 -13.94 -37.29 3.86
N TRP A 218 -14.19 -35.98 3.82
CA TRP A 218 -14.88 -35.37 2.69
C TRP A 218 -14.02 -35.46 1.42
N GLY A 219 -14.67 -35.86 0.31
CA GLY A 219 -14.07 -35.82 -1.02
C GLY A 219 -14.09 -34.41 -1.62
N ASN A 220 -13.32 -34.21 -2.70
CA ASN A 220 -13.26 -32.92 -3.40
C ASN A 220 -14.62 -32.47 -3.95
N GLU A 221 -15.47 -33.40 -4.39
CA GLU A 221 -16.82 -33.12 -4.90
C GLU A 221 -17.74 -32.57 -3.81
N ALA A 222 -17.67 -33.13 -2.59
CA ALA A 222 -18.45 -32.65 -1.46
C ALA A 222 -18.04 -31.22 -1.09
N ILE A 223 -16.74 -30.93 -1.02
CA ILE A 223 -16.23 -29.59 -0.72
C ILE A 223 -16.62 -28.59 -1.82
N ALA A 224 -16.48 -28.98 -3.09
CA ALA A 224 -16.82 -28.13 -4.23
C ALA A 224 -18.32 -27.77 -4.26
N GLY A 225 -19.20 -28.67 -3.80
CA GLY A 225 -20.63 -28.43 -3.67
C GLY A 225 -21.00 -27.27 -2.73
N TYR A 226 -20.15 -26.93 -1.76
CA TYR A 226 -20.35 -25.81 -0.82
C TYR A 226 -19.54 -24.56 -1.18
N SER A 227 -18.85 -24.54 -2.33
CA SER A 227 -17.97 -23.43 -2.74
C SER A 227 -18.64 -22.06 -2.71
N GLN A 228 -19.92 -21.96 -3.07
CA GLN A 228 -20.66 -20.69 -3.06
C GLN A 228 -20.71 -20.06 -1.67
N TYR A 229 -20.88 -20.86 -0.60
CA TYR A 229 -20.89 -20.34 0.77
C TYR A 229 -19.52 -19.85 1.21
N PHE A 230 -18.45 -20.54 0.81
CA PHE A 230 -17.08 -20.12 1.08
C PHE A 230 -16.75 -18.78 0.41
N HIS A 231 -17.11 -18.64 -0.87
CA HIS A 231 -16.95 -17.38 -1.59
C HIS A 231 -17.80 -16.25 -0.99
N LEU A 232 -19.06 -16.54 -0.64
CA LEU A 232 -19.93 -15.56 -0.01
C LEU A 232 -19.30 -15.02 1.28
N ALA A 233 -18.84 -15.89 2.18
CA ALA A 233 -18.19 -15.48 3.42
C ALA A 233 -16.88 -14.70 3.18
N ALA A 234 -16.02 -15.19 2.28
CA ALA A 234 -14.72 -14.60 2.01
C ALA A 234 -14.78 -13.22 1.37
N TRP A 235 -15.85 -12.89 0.64
CA TRP A 235 -16.00 -11.60 -0.03
C TRP A 235 -16.97 -10.66 0.67
N LEU A 236 -18.08 -11.16 1.21
CA LEU A 236 -19.08 -10.31 1.86
C LEU A 236 -18.53 -9.72 3.15
N VAL A 237 -17.88 -10.52 3.99
CA VAL A 237 -17.39 -10.05 5.30
C VAL A 237 -16.35 -8.93 5.15
N PRO A 238 -15.30 -9.05 4.29
CA PRO A 238 -14.39 -7.93 4.04
C PRO A 238 -15.09 -6.73 3.41
N SER A 239 -16.05 -6.94 2.49
CA SER A 239 -16.80 -5.84 1.86
C SER A 239 -17.56 -5.03 2.89
N VAL A 240 -18.34 -5.69 3.75
CA VAL A 240 -19.13 -5.03 4.81
C VAL A 240 -18.20 -4.30 5.77
N LYS A 241 -17.06 -4.91 6.15
CA LYS A 241 -16.08 -4.26 7.02
C LYS A 241 -15.45 -3.03 6.36
N SER A 242 -15.07 -3.10 5.09
CA SER A 242 -14.50 -1.95 4.36
C SER A 242 -15.52 -0.81 4.25
N ILE A 243 -16.77 -1.12 3.90
CA ILE A 243 -17.85 -0.12 3.82
C ILE A 243 -18.08 0.52 5.20
N ALA A 244 -18.10 -0.26 6.28
CA ALA A 244 -18.27 0.27 7.63
C ALA A 244 -17.15 1.25 8.02
N VAL A 245 -15.89 0.92 7.72
CA VAL A 245 -14.75 1.81 7.99
C VAL A 245 -14.87 3.13 7.20
N LEU A 246 -15.27 3.06 5.93
CA LEU A 246 -15.47 4.24 5.09
C LEU A 246 -16.65 5.09 5.57
N ALA A 247 -17.76 4.46 5.95
CA ALA A 247 -18.92 5.15 6.50
C ALA A 247 -18.61 5.88 7.81
N LEU A 248 -17.71 5.33 8.63
CA LEU A 248 -17.22 5.95 9.85
C LEU A 248 -16.06 6.93 9.62
N SER A 249 -15.67 7.20 8.36
CA SER A 249 -14.55 8.08 8.00
C SER A 249 -13.27 7.79 8.80
N SER A 250 -13.03 6.51 9.10
CA SER A 250 -12.00 6.06 10.05
C SER A 250 -10.70 5.60 9.37
N VAL A 251 -10.43 6.12 8.17
CA VAL A 251 -9.21 5.81 7.41
C VAL A 251 -8.13 6.83 7.77
N ASP A 252 -7.00 6.33 8.25
CA ASP A 252 -5.88 7.15 8.70
C ASP A 252 -4.63 6.90 7.83
N GLY A 253 -3.80 7.91 7.64
CA GLY A 253 -2.46 7.74 7.04
C GLY A 253 -1.44 7.23 8.06
N ASP A 254 -0.58 6.29 7.65
CA ASP A 254 0.62 5.87 8.37
C ASP A 254 1.86 6.47 7.67
N PRO A 255 2.50 7.50 8.24
CA PRO A 255 3.67 8.13 7.63
C PRO A 255 4.91 7.23 7.67
N VAL A 256 4.94 6.20 8.52
CA VAL A 256 6.07 5.29 8.64
C VAL A 256 6.08 4.28 7.48
N ALA A 257 4.92 3.68 7.22
CA ALA A 257 4.76 2.71 6.15
C ALA A 257 4.39 3.33 4.79
N GLY A 258 3.99 4.60 4.77
CA GLY A 258 3.55 5.28 3.55
C GLY A 258 2.25 4.72 2.98
N ILE A 259 1.38 4.18 3.85
CA ILE A 259 0.09 3.59 3.46
C ILE A 259 -1.06 4.23 4.24
N CYS A 260 -2.29 3.98 3.79
CA CYS A 260 -3.48 4.33 4.55
C CYS A 260 -4.16 3.08 5.11
N TYR A 261 -4.55 3.14 6.37
CA TYR A 261 -5.12 2.02 7.11
C TYR A 261 -6.09 2.48 8.21
N VAL A 262 -6.90 1.58 8.74
CA VAL A 262 -7.84 1.90 9.83
C VAL A 262 -7.19 1.69 11.20
N GLY A 263 -7.49 2.59 12.14
CA GLY A 263 -7.04 2.47 13.52
C GLY A 263 -5.59 2.88 13.72
N ASN A 264 -5.06 3.76 12.86
CA ASN A 264 -3.73 4.33 13.11
C ASN A 264 -3.79 5.43 14.18
N GLN A 265 -4.89 6.19 14.23
CA GLN A 265 -5.08 7.27 15.21
C GLN A 265 -6.04 6.93 16.34
N SER A 266 -6.88 5.90 16.16
CA SER A 266 -7.86 5.47 17.16
C SER A 266 -7.65 4.01 17.57
N LEU A 267 -7.49 3.79 18.88
CA LEU A 267 -7.40 2.43 19.46
C LEU A 267 -8.71 1.66 19.35
N ASP A 268 -9.85 2.34 19.40
CA ASP A 268 -11.15 1.68 19.29
C ASP A 268 -11.39 1.15 17.88
N ASN A 269 -11.00 1.94 16.87
CA ASN A 269 -11.03 1.50 15.48
C ASN A 269 -10.04 0.36 15.22
N LEU A 270 -8.83 0.43 15.80
CA LEU A 270 -7.84 -0.66 15.72
C LEU A 270 -8.39 -1.96 16.31
N ARG A 271 -9.01 -1.88 17.51
CA ARG A 271 -9.61 -3.03 18.20
C ARG A 271 -10.76 -3.64 17.42
N GLY A 272 -11.73 -2.80 17.02
CA GLY A 272 -12.96 -3.25 16.39
C GLY A 272 -12.76 -3.77 14.97
N PHE A 273 -12.01 -3.04 14.14
CA PHE A 273 -11.90 -3.36 12.71
C PHE A 273 -10.74 -4.30 12.38
N VAL A 274 -9.67 -4.30 13.18
CA VAL A 274 -8.44 -5.04 12.86
C VAL A 274 -8.21 -6.17 13.85
N LEU A 275 -7.92 -5.85 15.12
CA LEU A 275 -7.42 -6.81 16.08
C LEU A 275 -8.45 -7.89 16.44
N ALA A 276 -9.68 -7.51 16.82
CA ALA A 276 -10.69 -8.48 17.22
C ALA A 276 -11.05 -9.46 16.09
N PRO A 277 -11.29 -9.02 14.84
CA PRO A 277 -11.50 -9.95 13.72
C PRO A 277 -10.32 -10.88 13.47
N LEU A 278 -9.07 -10.38 13.49
CA LEU A 278 -7.88 -11.22 13.29
C LEU A 278 -7.71 -12.26 14.39
N VAL A 279 -7.98 -11.90 15.65
CA VAL A 279 -7.97 -12.84 16.78
C VAL A 279 -9.05 -13.91 16.62
N ILE A 280 -10.27 -13.53 16.23
CA ILE A 280 -11.36 -14.47 15.98
C ILE A 280 -10.99 -15.43 14.85
N TYR A 281 -10.47 -14.92 13.73
CA TYR A 281 -10.06 -15.76 12.61
C TYR A 281 -8.96 -16.72 13.03
N LEU A 282 -7.90 -16.22 13.66
CA LEU A 282 -6.78 -17.03 14.16
C LEU A 282 -7.26 -18.14 15.11
N PHE A 283 -8.16 -17.80 16.05
CA PHE A 283 -8.74 -18.77 16.97
C PHE A 283 -9.55 -19.85 16.23
N ILE A 284 -10.48 -19.46 15.36
CA ILE A 284 -11.32 -20.43 14.62
C ILE A 284 -10.47 -21.33 13.72
N GLY A 285 -9.52 -20.75 12.97
CA GLY A 285 -8.65 -21.53 12.09
C GLY A 285 -7.73 -22.48 12.86
N THR A 286 -7.14 -22.03 13.97
CA THR A 286 -6.31 -22.90 14.82
C THR A 286 -7.13 -24.02 15.48
N MET A 287 -8.38 -23.77 15.87
CA MET A 287 -9.29 -24.82 16.35
C MET A 287 -9.51 -25.91 15.29
N PHE A 288 -9.78 -25.54 14.04
CA PHE A 288 -9.91 -26.52 12.94
C PHE A 288 -8.60 -27.25 12.66
N LEU A 289 -7.46 -26.56 12.73
CA LEU A 289 -6.14 -27.19 12.58
C LEU A 289 -5.89 -28.24 13.67
N LEU A 290 -6.14 -27.91 14.94
CA LEU A 290 -5.96 -28.86 16.02
C LEU A 290 -6.90 -30.07 15.87
N ALA A 291 -8.18 -29.83 15.54
CA ALA A 291 -9.14 -30.90 15.28
C ALA A 291 -8.72 -31.80 14.10
N GLY A 292 -8.18 -31.23 13.03
CA GLY A 292 -7.67 -31.97 11.88
C GLY A 292 -6.42 -32.78 12.22
N PHE A 293 -5.48 -32.24 13.00
CA PHE A 293 -4.32 -32.98 13.49
C PHE A 293 -4.73 -34.17 14.35
N VAL A 294 -5.60 -33.95 15.34
CA VAL A 294 -6.12 -35.03 16.21
C VAL A 294 -6.79 -36.12 15.36
N SER A 295 -7.57 -35.73 14.35
CA SER A 295 -8.25 -36.69 13.48
C SER A 295 -7.28 -37.49 12.61
N LEU A 296 -6.23 -36.86 12.06
CA LEU A 296 -5.18 -37.56 11.31
C LEU A 296 -4.41 -38.55 12.18
N PHE A 297 -4.06 -38.17 13.42
CA PHE A 297 -3.36 -39.07 14.34
C PHE A 297 -4.22 -40.29 14.71
N ARG A 298 -5.52 -40.09 14.97
CA ARG A 298 -6.45 -41.21 15.20
C ARG A 298 -6.48 -42.16 14.00
N ILE A 299 -6.67 -41.63 12.79
CA ILE A 299 -6.74 -42.44 11.57
C ILE A 299 -5.42 -43.18 11.32
N ARG A 300 -4.27 -42.50 11.45
CA ARG A 300 -2.95 -43.11 11.22
C ARG A 300 -2.60 -44.15 12.27
N SER A 301 -3.05 -43.97 13.51
CA SER A 301 -2.86 -44.97 14.59
C SER A 301 -3.63 -46.28 14.31
N VAL A 302 -4.83 -46.19 13.73
CA VAL A 302 -5.67 -47.36 13.41
C VAL A 302 -5.21 -48.03 12.11
N ILE A 303 -4.81 -47.26 11.09
CA ILE A 303 -4.32 -47.81 9.81
C ILE A 303 -2.98 -48.54 9.97
N LYS A 304 -2.11 -48.11 10.90
CA LYS A 304 -0.85 -48.80 11.19
C LYS A 304 -1.06 -50.22 11.75
N GLN A 305 -2.29 -50.58 12.17
CA GLN A 305 -2.65 -51.93 12.58
C GLN A 305 -3.22 -52.80 11.46
N GLN A 306 -3.54 -52.24 10.28
CA GLN A 306 -4.12 -52.96 9.15
C GLN A 306 -3.21 -52.77 7.91
N ASP A 307 -2.25 -53.68 7.73
CA ASP A 307 -1.37 -53.71 6.56
C ASP A 307 -2.16 -53.88 5.25
N GLY A 308 -2.06 -52.90 4.35
CA GLY A 308 -2.64 -52.96 3.00
C GLY A 308 -2.43 -51.67 2.19
N PRO A 309 -1.26 -51.50 1.53
CA PRO A 309 -0.97 -50.30 0.74
C PRO A 309 -1.42 -50.50 -0.71
N THR A 310 -1.94 -49.45 -1.37
CA THR A 310 -1.64 -49.15 -2.81
C THR A 310 -2.45 -48.00 -3.43
N LYS A 311 -3.59 -47.55 -2.87
CA LYS A 311 -4.37 -46.42 -3.47
C LYS A 311 -4.51 -45.15 -2.62
N THR A 312 -4.28 -45.21 -1.32
CA THR A 312 -4.46 -44.08 -0.37
C THR A 312 -3.27 -43.13 -0.30
N HIS A 313 -2.08 -43.56 -0.72
CA HIS A 313 -0.82 -42.80 -0.57
C HIS A 313 -0.78 -41.45 -1.31
N LYS A 314 -1.50 -41.31 -2.43
CA LYS A 314 -1.59 -40.03 -3.16
C LYS A 314 -2.47 -39.00 -2.44
N LEU A 315 -3.62 -39.46 -1.92
CA LEU A 315 -4.53 -38.63 -1.11
C LEU A 315 -3.87 -38.22 0.21
N GLU A 316 -3.18 -39.15 0.88
CA GLU A 316 -2.45 -38.89 2.12
C GLU A 316 -1.33 -37.85 1.91
N LYS A 317 -0.54 -37.96 0.83
CA LYS A 317 0.48 -36.95 0.47
C LYS A 317 -0.13 -35.58 0.18
N LEU A 318 -1.29 -35.52 -0.47
CA LEU A 318 -1.99 -34.26 -0.73
C LEU A 318 -2.46 -33.62 0.58
N MET A 319 -3.00 -34.42 1.50
CA MET A 319 -3.53 -33.97 2.79
C MET A 319 -2.44 -33.51 3.75
N ILE A 320 -1.30 -34.22 3.82
CA ILE A 320 -0.13 -33.82 4.61
C ILE A 320 0.45 -32.51 4.05
N ARG A 321 0.53 -32.37 2.72
CA ARG A 321 0.99 -31.14 2.09
C ARG A 321 0.07 -29.98 2.45
N LEU A 322 -1.24 -30.13 2.31
CA LEU A 322 -2.20 -29.08 2.63
C LEU A 322 -2.11 -28.65 4.12
N GLY A 323 -1.93 -29.61 5.03
CA GLY A 323 -1.77 -29.37 6.47
C GLY A 323 -0.47 -28.64 6.83
N LEU A 324 0.64 -28.92 6.13
CA LEU A 324 1.90 -28.21 6.34
C LEU A 324 1.79 -26.74 5.95
N PHE A 325 1.15 -26.44 4.82
CA PHE A 325 0.98 -25.06 4.34
C PHE A 325 0.07 -24.23 5.25
N THR A 326 -1.01 -24.81 5.80
CA THR A 326 -1.88 -24.11 6.75
C THR A 326 -1.19 -23.82 8.10
N VAL A 327 -0.34 -24.73 8.58
CA VAL A 327 0.49 -24.48 9.78
C VAL A 327 1.53 -23.40 9.52
N LEU A 328 2.21 -23.44 8.37
CA LEU A 328 3.20 -22.43 7.99
C LEU A 328 2.58 -21.02 7.99
N TYR A 329 1.33 -20.89 7.57
CA TYR A 329 0.59 -19.63 7.56
C TYR A 329 0.16 -19.15 8.96
N THR A 330 -0.01 -20.07 9.91
CA THR A 330 -0.40 -19.75 11.29
C THR A 330 0.66 -18.90 11.99
N VAL A 331 1.94 -19.16 11.71
CA VAL A 331 3.07 -18.46 12.33
C VAL A 331 3.08 -16.96 11.98
N PRO A 332 3.11 -16.54 10.70
CA PRO A 332 2.99 -15.13 10.33
C PRO A 332 1.73 -14.46 10.89
N ALA A 333 0.58 -15.14 10.84
CA ALA A 333 -0.68 -14.58 11.35
C ALA A 333 -0.62 -14.31 12.86
N ALA A 334 -0.07 -15.25 13.65
CA ALA A 334 0.12 -15.07 15.09
C ALA A 334 1.11 -13.94 15.40
N VAL A 335 2.20 -13.81 14.63
CA VAL A 335 3.17 -12.71 14.80
C VAL A 335 2.53 -11.36 14.50
N VAL A 336 1.74 -11.24 13.42
CA VAL A 336 1.01 -10.00 13.11
C VAL A 336 0.07 -9.62 14.26
N VAL A 337 -0.70 -10.57 14.80
CA VAL A 337 -1.57 -10.32 15.96
C VAL A 337 -0.74 -9.90 17.19
N ALA A 338 0.40 -10.53 17.45
CA ALA A 338 1.29 -10.16 18.55
C ALA A 338 1.86 -8.73 18.40
N CYS A 339 2.27 -8.35 17.18
CA CYS A 339 2.69 -6.98 16.89
C CYS A 339 1.56 -5.97 17.14
N LEU A 340 0.33 -6.28 16.72
CA LEU A 340 -0.84 -5.43 16.95
C LEU A 340 -1.19 -5.31 18.45
N PHE A 341 -1.02 -6.38 19.24
CA PHE A 341 -1.16 -6.33 20.69
C PHE A 341 -0.08 -5.44 21.34
N TYR A 342 1.16 -5.54 20.88
CA TYR A 342 2.26 -4.69 21.33
C TYR A 342 1.98 -3.21 21.04
N GLU A 343 1.53 -2.90 19.82
CA GLU A 343 1.13 -1.55 19.42
C GLU A 343 0.00 -1.03 20.31
N GLN A 344 -1.08 -1.81 20.47
CA GLN A 344 -2.20 -1.44 21.33
C GLN A 344 -1.79 -1.17 22.78
N HIS A 345 -0.95 -2.03 23.36
CA HIS A 345 -0.61 -1.96 24.77
C HIS A 345 0.22 -0.72 25.10
N ASN A 346 1.11 -0.32 24.19
CA ASN A 346 2.06 0.75 24.43
C ASN A 346 1.64 2.10 23.84
N ARG A 347 0.71 2.13 22.87
CA ARG A 347 0.24 3.37 22.22
C ARG A 347 -0.19 4.47 23.19
N PRO A 348 -0.99 4.22 24.26
CA PRO A 348 -1.36 5.28 25.20
C PRO A 348 -0.15 5.95 25.88
N ARG A 349 0.91 5.18 26.15
CA ARG A 349 2.14 5.71 26.76
C ARG A 349 2.93 6.54 25.76
N TRP A 350 3.03 6.09 24.51
CA TRP A 350 3.68 6.83 23.44
C TRP A 350 2.99 8.16 23.17
N GLU A 351 1.65 8.14 23.08
CA GLU A 351 0.85 9.36 22.88
C GLU A 351 0.99 10.33 24.06
N ALA A 352 0.92 9.84 25.30
CA ALA A 352 1.05 10.69 26.49
C ALA A 352 2.42 11.37 26.58
N THR A 353 3.50 10.61 26.34
CA THR A 353 4.88 11.13 26.40
C THR A 353 5.25 11.99 25.20
N HIS A 354 4.61 11.77 24.04
CA HIS A 354 4.74 12.65 22.88
C HIS A 354 4.00 13.97 23.07
N ASN A 355 2.78 13.94 23.62
CA ASN A 355 1.92 15.11 23.79
C ASN A 355 2.33 15.98 25.00
N CYS A 356 2.92 15.42 26.06
CA CYS A 356 3.56 16.21 27.13
C CYS A 356 5.07 15.94 27.22
N PRO A 357 5.90 16.85 26.68
CA PRO A 357 7.36 16.80 26.86
C PRO A 357 7.78 16.76 28.33
N CYS A 358 6.97 17.35 29.21
CA CYS A 358 7.13 17.34 30.66
C CYS A 358 7.25 15.93 31.25
N LEU A 359 6.41 14.99 30.77
CA LEU A 359 6.33 13.62 31.28
C LEU A 359 7.57 12.82 30.88
N ARG A 360 8.11 13.12 29.69
CA ARG A 360 9.33 12.52 29.17
C ARG A 360 10.54 12.88 30.03
N ASP A 361 10.61 14.11 30.52
CA ASP A 361 11.74 14.59 31.32
C ASP A 361 11.68 14.07 32.76
N LEU A 362 10.48 13.87 33.31
CA LEU A 362 10.24 13.31 34.65
C LEU A 362 10.40 11.78 34.71
N GLN A 363 10.00 11.06 33.67
CA GLN A 363 10.01 9.59 33.61
C GLN A 363 10.63 9.08 32.30
N PRO A 364 11.97 9.18 32.15
CA PRO A 364 12.67 8.77 30.94
C PRO A 364 12.47 7.29 30.60
N ASP A 365 12.33 6.41 31.61
CA ASP A 365 12.07 4.99 31.42
C ASP A 365 10.69 4.68 30.80
N GLN A 366 9.70 5.55 31.03
CA GLN A 366 8.35 5.40 30.47
C GLN A 366 8.19 6.06 29.10
N ALA A 367 9.09 6.99 28.75
CA ALA A 367 9.14 7.63 27.44
C ALA A 367 9.86 6.81 26.37
N ARG A 368 9.89 5.48 26.53
CA ARG A 368 10.40 4.56 25.51
C ARG A 368 9.61 4.75 24.22
N ARG A 369 10.33 5.11 23.16
CA ARG A 369 9.78 5.25 21.82
C ARG A 369 9.28 3.90 21.29
N PRO A 370 8.33 3.91 20.34
CA PRO A 370 7.96 2.71 19.61
C PRO A 370 9.20 2.04 19.01
N ASP A 371 9.31 0.73 19.21
CA ASP A 371 10.36 -0.06 18.57
C ASP A 371 10.01 -0.26 17.10
N TYR A 372 10.75 0.42 16.23
CA TYR A 372 10.60 0.38 14.79
C TYR A 372 10.68 -1.05 14.22
N ALA A 373 11.47 -1.93 14.84
CA ALA A 373 11.60 -3.32 14.38
C ALA A 373 10.27 -4.08 14.44
N VAL A 374 9.40 -3.79 15.43
CA VAL A 374 8.10 -4.45 15.57
C VAL A 374 7.14 -4.06 14.43
N PHE A 375 7.18 -2.79 14.00
CA PHE A 375 6.38 -2.32 12.87
C PHE A 375 6.83 -2.99 11.57
N MET A 376 8.15 -3.03 11.32
CA MET A 376 8.69 -3.70 10.13
C MET A 376 8.40 -5.20 10.14
N LEU A 377 8.46 -5.84 11.31
CA LEU A 377 8.11 -7.25 11.48
C LEU A 377 6.66 -7.54 11.10
N LYS A 378 5.71 -6.68 11.50
CA LYS A 378 4.30 -6.80 11.11
C LYS A 378 4.14 -6.84 9.59
N TYR A 379 4.71 -5.87 8.88
CA TYR A 379 4.61 -5.78 7.43
C TYR A 379 5.32 -6.93 6.73
N PHE A 380 6.52 -7.30 7.20
CA PHE A 380 7.25 -8.45 6.70
C PHE A 380 6.42 -9.75 6.81
N MET A 381 5.79 -9.99 7.96
CA MET A 381 4.96 -11.18 8.17
C MET A 381 3.70 -11.20 7.29
N CYS A 382 3.09 -10.04 7.04
CA CYS A 382 2.02 -9.92 6.04
C CYS A 382 2.49 -10.29 4.62
N LEU A 383 3.74 -10.00 4.25
CA LEU A 383 4.32 -10.37 2.95
C LEU A 383 4.69 -11.86 2.87
N VAL A 384 5.20 -12.44 3.97
CA VAL A 384 5.52 -13.88 4.06
C VAL A 384 4.29 -14.74 3.73
N VAL A 385 3.12 -14.33 4.19
CA VAL A 385 1.82 -14.92 3.83
C VAL A 385 1.60 -15.02 2.31
N GLY A 386 1.92 -13.96 1.55
CA GLY A 386 1.82 -13.97 0.09
C GLY A 386 2.87 -14.87 -0.57
N ILE A 387 4.12 -14.79 -0.10
CA ILE A 387 5.23 -15.59 -0.63
C ILE A 387 4.96 -17.09 -0.45
N THR A 388 4.54 -17.50 0.75
CA THR A 388 4.22 -18.90 1.06
C THR A 388 3.08 -19.45 0.23
N SER A 389 2.10 -18.61 -0.11
CA SER A 389 1.02 -18.97 -1.04
C SER A 389 1.54 -19.21 -2.47
N GLY A 390 2.52 -18.43 -2.94
CA GLY A 390 3.17 -18.65 -4.23
C GLY A 390 3.95 -19.96 -4.34
N VAL A 391 4.62 -20.36 -3.25
CA VAL A 391 5.37 -21.63 -3.15
C VAL A 391 4.46 -22.84 -3.35
N TRP A 392 3.15 -22.74 -3.08
CA TRP A 392 2.20 -23.83 -3.34
C TRP A 392 2.24 -24.32 -4.79
N VAL A 393 2.39 -23.39 -5.73
CA VAL A 393 2.38 -23.66 -7.17
C VAL A 393 3.74 -24.16 -7.65
N TRP A 394 4.79 -24.15 -6.83
CA TRP A 394 6.10 -24.67 -7.22
C TRP A 394 6.07 -26.19 -7.26
N SER A 395 5.94 -26.74 -8.47
CA SER A 395 5.94 -28.17 -8.71
C SER A 395 6.43 -28.49 -10.11
N GLY A 396 6.92 -29.72 -10.32
CA GLY A 396 7.29 -30.20 -11.65
C GLY A 396 6.15 -30.08 -12.68
N LYS A 397 4.89 -30.24 -12.23
CA LYS A 397 3.70 -30.06 -13.08
C LYS A 397 3.58 -28.63 -13.62
N THR A 398 3.93 -27.66 -12.79
CA THR A 398 3.92 -26.25 -13.18
C THR A 398 4.96 -25.97 -14.24
N LEU A 399 6.17 -26.52 -14.09
CA LEU A 399 7.24 -26.43 -15.11
C LEU A 399 6.82 -27.10 -16.41
N GLU A 400 6.15 -28.25 -16.35
CA GLU A 400 5.61 -28.94 -17.54
C GLU A 400 4.53 -28.13 -18.25
N SER A 401 3.60 -27.51 -17.51
CA SER A 401 2.61 -26.58 -18.08
C SER A 401 3.26 -25.39 -18.77
N TRP A 402 4.26 -24.76 -18.15
CA TRP A 402 5.01 -23.66 -18.76
C TRP A 402 5.78 -24.12 -19.99
N ARG A 403 6.43 -25.28 -19.94
CA ARG A 403 7.13 -25.87 -21.08
C ARG A 403 6.17 -26.12 -22.25
N SER A 404 4.98 -26.67 -21.98
CA SER A 404 3.95 -26.91 -23.00
C SER A 404 3.41 -25.62 -23.62
N LEU A 405 3.31 -24.54 -22.84
CA LEU A 405 2.90 -23.23 -23.35
C LEU A 405 4.01 -22.63 -24.23
N CYS A 406 5.25 -22.64 -23.75
CA CYS A 406 6.40 -22.14 -24.49
C CYS A 406 6.58 -22.89 -25.82
N THR A 407 6.44 -24.22 -25.84
CA THR A 407 6.52 -24.98 -27.10
C THR A 407 5.39 -24.60 -28.05
N ARG A 408 4.15 -24.44 -27.58
CA ARG A 408 3.03 -23.99 -28.43
C ARG A 408 3.23 -22.58 -29.00
N CYS A 409 3.70 -21.63 -28.20
CA CYS A 409 3.97 -20.26 -28.66
C CYS A 409 5.17 -20.20 -29.63
N CYS A 410 6.24 -20.96 -29.36
CA CYS A 410 7.41 -21.02 -30.26
C CYS A 410 7.10 -21.74 -31.59
N TRP A 411 6.15 -22.69 -31.62
CA TRP A 411 5.73 -23.36 -32.85
C TRP A 411 4.69 -22.55 -33.64
N ALA A 412 3.79 -21.83 -32.97
CA ALA A 412 2.90 -20.86 -33.62
C ALA A 412 3.69 -19.74 -34.30
N SER A 413 4.79 -19.28 -33.70
CA SER A 413 5.67 -18.27 -34.30
C SER A 413 6.45 -18.78 -35.52
N LYS A 414 6.70 -20.09 -35.64
CA LYS A 414 7.36 -20.69 -36.82
C LYS A 414 6.40 -20.94 -37.99
N GLY A 415 5.10 -21.10 -37.74
CA GLY A 415 4.09 -21.30 -38.78
C GLY A 415 3.70 -20.03 -39.54
N ALA A 416 3.93 -18.84 -38.96
CA ALA A 416 3.58 -17.56 -39.60
C ALA A 416 4.67 -17.00 -40.55
N ALA A 417 5.88 -17.59 -40.56
CA ALA A 417 7.02 -17.08 -41.34
C ALA A 417 7.28 -17.81 -42.67
N GLY A 418 6.46 -18.81 -43.04
CA GLY A 418 6.74 -19.70 -44.19
C GLY A 418 5.70 -19.72 -45.33
N GLY A 419 4.64 -18.92 -45.27
CA GLY A 419 3.50 -19.02 -46.19
C GLY A 419 3.40 -17.88 -47.20
N GLY A 420 4.35 -17.76 -48.12
CA GLY A 420 4.26 -16.81 -49.24
C GLY A 420 4.87 -17.40 -50.51
N GLY A 421 4.04 -17.92 -51.42
CA GLY A 421 4.49 -18.26 -52.77
C GLY A 421 3.66 -19.30 -53.55
N ALA A 422 2.71 -18.79 -54.32
CA ALA A 422 2.31 -19.23 -55.68
C ALA A 422 1.61 -20.59 -55.93
N GLY A 423 0.56 -20.54 -56.76
CA GLY A 423 0.21 -21.62 -57.70
C GLY A 423 -1.26 -21.96 -57.84
N ALA A 424 -1.98 -21.24 -58.71
CA ALA A 424 -3.34 -21.58 -59.15
C ALA A 424 -3.37 -22.83 -60.05
N THR A 425 -4.42 -23.64 -60.01
CA THR A 425 -5.38 -23.84 -61.13
C THR A 425 -6.41 -24.94 -60.86
N ALA A 426 -7.55 -24.74 -61.54
CA ALA A 426 -8.86 -25.36 -61.52
C ALA A 426 -9.00 -26.87 -61.86
N ALA A 427 -10.24 -27.34 -61.59
CA ALA A 427 -11.01 -28.47 -62.18
C ALA A 427 -11.33 -29.55 -61.13
N GLY A 428 -12.56 -30.03 -60.90
CA GLY A 428 -13.80 -29.96 -61.67
C GLY A 428 -14.46 -31.35 -61.64
N GLY A 429 -15.67 -31.46 -61.09
CA GLY A 429 -16.67 -32.47 -61.47
C GLY A 429 -16.65 -33.87 -60.82
N GLY A 430 -17.62 -34.10 -59.94
CA GLY A 430 -18.70 -35.07 -60.19
C GLY A 430 -18.51 -36.57 -59.90
N GLY A 431 -19.39 -37.11 -59.04
CA GLY A 431 -19.91 -38.48 -59.16
C GLY A 431 -19.46 -39.47 -58.07
N GLY A 432 -20.38 -39.82 -57.14
CA GLY A 432 -20.35 -41.13 -56.46
C GLY A 432 -20.97 -42.23 -57.34
N PRO A 433 -21.36 -43.41 -56.81
CA PRO A 433 -21.15 -43.95 -55.46
C PRO A 433 -20.70 -45.45 -55.46
N GLY A 434 -20.47 -46.03 -54.26
CA GLY A 434 -20.82 -47.43 -53.99
C GLY A 434 -19.70 -48.40 -53.58
N GLY A 435 -19.90 -49.01 -52.39
CA GLY A 435 -19.82 -50.47 -52.22
C GLY A 435 -18.53 -51.11 -51.68
N GLY A 436 -18.62 -51.71 -50.48
CA GLY A 436 -18.18 -53.10 -50.28
C GLY A 436 -16.84 -53.38 -49.59
N SER A 437 -16.92 -53.69 -48.29
CA SER A 437 -16.35 -54.86 -47.60
C SER A 437 -14.85 -55.22 -47.69
N GLY A 438 -14.22 -55.39 -46.50
CA GLY A 438 -13.47 -56.62 -46.16
C GLY A 438 -12.02 -56.48 -45.69
N GLY A 439 -11.74 -56.98 -44.47
CA GLY A 439 -10.49 -57.67 -44.10
C GLY A 439 -9.30 -56.84 -43.56
N GLY A 440 -8.95 -57.02 -42.28
CA GLY A 440 -7.64 -56.59 -41.70
C GLY A 440 -6.52 -57.60 -41.95
N PRO A 441 -5.43 -57.66 -41.14
CA PRO A 441 -4.81 -56.65 -40.27
C PRO A 441 -3.29 -56.47 -40.55
N GLY A 442 -2.64 -55.44 -40.01
CA GLY A 442 -1.18 -55.47 -39.76
C GLY A 442 -0.41 -54.15 -39.93
N GLY A 443 0.26 -53.74 -38.85
CA GLY A 443 1.64 -53.25 -38.88
C GLY A 443 1.92 -51.75 -39.12
N GLY A 444 2.30 -51.06 -38.03
CA GLY A 444 3.50 -50.21 -38.01
C GLY A 444 3.43 -48.75 -38.48
N GLY A 445 3.65 -47.82 -37.53
CA GLY A 445 4.57 -46.68 -37.72
C GLY A 445 4.03 -45.38 -38.35
N GLY A 446 3.93 -44.33 -37.52
CA GLY A 446 4.42 -42.99 -37.87
C GLY A 446 3.56 -42.05 -38.73
N SER A 447 2.87 -41.12 -38.05
CA SER A 447 2.85 -39.66 -38.30
C SER A 447 2.61 -39.12 -39.73
N LEU A 448 1.45 -38.51 -39.99
CA LEU A 448 1.33 -37.08 -40.35
C LEU A 448 -0.16 -36.59 -40.41
N TYR A 449 -0.33 -35.35 -39.97
CA TYR A 449 -1.42 -34.35 -40.16
C TYR A 449 -2.25 -34.50 -41.46
N SER A 450 -3.55 -34.13 -41.56
CA SER A 450 -4.17 -32.85 -41.15
C SER A 450 -5.72 -32.92 -41.04
N ASP A 451 -6.23 -32.15 -40.08
CA ASP A 451 -7.41 -31.26 -40.08
C ASP A 451 -8.77 -31.70 -40.64
N VAL A 452 -9.77 -31.70 -39.75
CA VAL A 452 -10.97 -30.89 -39.94
C VAL A 452 -11.26 -30.12 -38.65
N SER A 453 -11.05 -28.81 -38.73
CA SER A 453 -11.66 -27.83 -37.84
C SER A 453 -13.17 -27.83 -38.05
N THR A 454 -13.94 -28.08 -37.00
CA THR A 454 -15.29 -27.52 -36.84
C THR A 454 -15.48 -27.13 -35.38
N GLY A 455 -15.77 -25.85 -35.18
CA GLY A 455 -15.92 -25.25 -33.86
C GLY A 455 -17.06 -25.87 -33.07
N LEU A 456 -16.86 -25.99 -31.76
CA LEU A 456 -17.93 -26.27 -30.82
C LEU A 456 -17.87 -25.26 -29.68
N THR A 457 -18.73 -24.27 -29.89
CA THR A 457 -19.52 -23.51 -28.93
C THR A 457 -19.54 -24.03 -27.50
N TRP A 458 -19.22 -23.12 -26.58
CA TRP A 458 -19.63 -23.21 -25.18
C TRP A 458 -21.15 -23.35 -25.10
N ARG A 459 -21.64 -24.50 -24.61
CA ARG A 459 -23.00 -24.64 -24.11
C ARG A 459 -23.00 -25.17 -22.69
N SER A 460 -23.52 -24.33 -21.81
CA SER A 460 -24.10 -24.65 -20.52
C SER A 460 -25.09 -25.81 -20.66
N GLY A 461 -24.91 -26.86 -19.87
CA GLY A 461 -25.81 -28.01 -19.79
C GLY A 461 -26.43 -28.13 -18.41
N THR A 462 -27.66 -27.64 -18.29
CA THR A 462 -28.61 -28.03 -17.24
C THR A 462 -29.01 -29.50 -17.39
N ALA A 463 -29.04 -30.20 -16.26
CA ALA A 463 -29.85 -31.37 -15.89
C ALA A 463 -30.15 -32.45 -16.94
N SER A 464 -29.66 -33.66 -16.66
CA SER A 464 -30.41 -34.89 -16.91
C SER A 464 -30.10 -35.94 -15.84
N SER A 465 -31.19 -36.45 -15.29
CA SER A 465 -31.36 -37.37 -14.19
C SER A 465 -30.70 -38.72 -14.41
N VAL A 466 -29.96 -39.20 -13.41
CA VAL A 466 -29.74 -40.63 -13.19
C VAL A 466 -30.23 -40.96 -11.77
N SER A 467 -31.40 -41.61 -11.72
CA SER A 467 -31.94 -42.26 -10.52
C SER A 467 -31.16 -43.52 -10.19
N TYR A 468 -30.87 -43.78 -8.91
CA TYR A 468 -30.99 -45.07 -8.19
C TYR A 468 -30.57 -44.88 -6.71
N PRO A 469 -30.96 -45.77 -5.76
CA PRO A 469 -32.03 -45.50 -4.80
C PRO A 469 -31.57 -45.01 -3.41
N LYS A 470 -32.53 -44.39 -2.70
CA LYS A 470 -32.47 -44.03 -1.27
C LYS A 470 -32.67 -45.25 -0.35
N GLN A 471 -32.16 -45.07 0.87
CA GLN A 471 -32.50 -45.71 2.17
C GLN A 471 -31.56 -46.83 2.67
N MET A 472 -30.87 -46.58 3.79
CA MET A 472 -31.27 -47.07 5.13
C MET A 472 -30.40 -46.45 6.26
N PRO A 473 -30.81 -46.52 7.55
CA PRO A 473 -30.86 -45.36 8.45
C PRO A 473 -29.74 -45.27 9.49
N LEU A 474 -29.64 -44.07 10.09
CA LEU A 474 -28.97 -43.83 11.37
C LEU A 474 -29.70 -44.55 12.51
N SER A 475 -29.04 -45.54 13.09
CA SER A 475 -29.23 -45.93 14.48
C SER A 475 -27.86 -46.27 15.04
N GLN A 476 -27.59 -45.85 16.29
CA GLN A 476 -26.32 -45.86 17.03
C GLN A 476 -25.58 -44.51 16.96
N VAL A 477 -26.09 -43.57 17.78
CA VAL A 477 -25.33 -42.44 18.33
C VAL A 477 -24.38 -42.98 19.39
#